data_AF-A0A7Y5RQP8-F1
#
_entry.id   AF-A0A7Y5RQP8-F1
#
_cell.length_a   1.000
_cell.length_b   1.000
_cell.length_c   1.000
_cell.angle_alpha   90.00
_cell.angle_beta   90.00
_cell.angle_gamma   90.00
#
_symmetry.space_group_name_H-M   'P 1'
#
loop_
_entity.id
_entity.type
_entity.pdbx_description
1 polymer ?
#
loop_
_entity_poly.entity_id
_entity_poly.type
_entity_poly.pdbx_seq_one_letter_code
_entity_poly.pdbx_strand_id
1 'polypeptide(L)'
;MNMLVRLSIVSGCVVIAGIALCTVTAAESSEAPELFRSAANDGADRPTGRLLLRVNARQDEQAPANEPPVEDSEPPAEPDEPGAEDDTDETYYGQSVGKRVVFVIDVSWSMGSQDVGAGEDYDGNTVGSMTRMECVQYETVRLLRTLDESHAFDFVLLAGAEMKEPPGFPTSKPVTKLWKNQLTQCTEGARAEAIDFIQTIVMWFGTPTHAALERACNEYGSEIDNLFFLTDGAPYPVALGAAPGTMDGGGGSMGRNHKQAILEDFPGWFAPLRAYGCKLSCIHVGQDLGAGTFMQEFSAAMGAEYIRR
;
A
#
# COMPACT_ATOMS: atom_id res chain seq x y z
N MET A 1 37.12 -60.83 -42.56
CA MET A 1 37.59 -61.21 -41.21
C MET A 1 37.74 -59.94 -40.39
N ASN A 2 37.02 -59.89 -39.26
CA ASN A 2 37.08 -58.96 -38.13
C ASN A 2 36.57 -57.51 -38.32
N MET A 3 35.27 -57.37 -38.03
CA MET A 3 34.61 -56.19 -37.46
C MET A 3 35.25 -55.79 -36.13
N LEU A 4 35.32 -54.48 -35.85
CA LEU A 4 35.53 -53.96 -34.50
C LEU A 4 34.38 -53.00 -34.14
N VAL A 5 33.46 -53.51 -33.33
CA VAL A 5 32.38 -52.77 -32.68
C VAL A 5 32.94 -52.17 -31.39
N ARG A 6 32.79 -50.86 -31.19
CA ARG A 6 33.09 -50.20 -29.91
C ARG A 6 31.82 -50.11 -29.07
N LEU A 7 31.80 -50.93 -28.02
CA LEU A 7 30.86 -50.93 -26.89
C LEU A 7 31.29 -49.82 -25.92
N SER A 8 30.38 -48.89 -25.57
CA SER A 8 30.59 -47.95 -24.46
C SER A 8 29.62 -48.29 -23.32
N ILE A 9 30.20 -48.34 -22.13
CA ILE A 9 29.70 -48.94 -20.90
C ILE A 9 28.74 -47.99 -20.17
N VAL A 10 27.68 -48.60 -19.63
CA VAL A 10 26.68 -48.06 -18.71
C VAL A 10 27.31 -47.75 -17.35
N SER A 11 26.98 -46.60 -16.76
CA SER A 11 27.15 -46.37 -15.31
C SER A 11 25.93 -45.64 -14.76
N GLY A 12 24.92 -46.42 -14.34
CA GLY A 12 23.80 -45.96 -13.55
C GLY A 12 24.16 -45.97 -12.07
N CYS A 13 24.07 -44.82 -11.40
CA CYS A 13 24.16 -44.74 -9.95
C CYS A 13 22.77 -44.98 -9.35
N VAL A 14 22.58 -46.15 -8.74
CA VAL A 14 21.43 -46.46 -7.88
C VAL A 14 21.80 -46.00 -6.47
N VAL A 15 21.12 -44.97 -5.95
CA VAL A 15 21.21 -44.56 -4.54
C VAL A 15 20.06 -45.21 -3.79
N ILE A 16 20.39 -46.17 -2.93
CA ILE A 16 19.46 -46.78 -1.97
C ILE A 16 19.50 -45.93 -0.70
N ALA A 17 18.42 -45.19 -0.42
CA ALA A 17 18.22 -44.52 0.86
C ALA A 17 17.27 -45.35 1.73
N GLY A 18 17.79 -45.88 2.83
CA GLY A 18 17.04 -46.63 3.83
C GLY A 18 16.13 -45.72 4.66
N ILE A 19 14.85 -46.06 4.70
CA ILE A 19 13.84 -45.41 5.55
C ILE A 19 13.94 -46.02 6.95
N ALA A 20 14.37 -45.22 7.92
CA ALA A 20 14.21 -45.54 9.34
C ALA A 20 12.83 -45.04 9.80
N LEU A 21 11.92 -45.98 10.08
CA LEU A 21 10.65 -45.70 10.76
C LEU A 21 10.93 -45.41 12.24
N CYS A 22 10.69 -44.18 12.68
CA CYS A 22 10.44 -43.87 14.08
C CYS A 22 8.94 -43.63 14.28
N THR A 23 8.27 -44.62 14.87
CA THR A 23 6.90 -44.52 15.37
C THR A 23 6.89 -43.66 16.63
N VAL A 24 6.26 -42.48 16.59
CA VAL A 24 5.86 -41.74 17.78
C VAL A 24 4.37 -41.95 17.98
N THR A 25 4.02 -42.57 19.11
CA THR A 25 2.67 -42.78 19.59
C THR A 25 2.05 -41.45 19.99
N ALA A 26 0.87 -41.16 19.44
CA ALA A 26 -0.01 -40.08 19.87
C ALA A 26 -0.57 -40.38 21.27
N ALA A 27 -0.57 -39.37 22.13
CA ALA A 27 -1.42 -39.30 23.31
C ALA A 27 -2.28 -38.05 23.17
N GLU A 28 -3.59 -38.26 23.10
CA GLU A 28 -4.63 -37.25 23.10
C GLU A 28 -4.80 -36.64 24.50
N SER A 29 -5.00 -35.32 24.54
CA SER A 29 -5.63 -34.56 25.63
C SER A 29 -5.88 -33.17 25.07
N SER A 30 -7.07 -32.88 24.55
CA SER A 30 -8.24 -32.38 25.30
C SER A 30 -8.03 -30.98 25.88
N GLU A 31 -8.95 -30.09 25.49
CA GLU A 31 -9.31 -28.77 26.05
C GLU A 31 -8.75 -27.53 25.35
N ALA A 32 -9.66 -26.90 24.58
CA ALA A 32 -9.66 -25.48 24.29
C ALA A 32 -9.99 -24.68 25.57
N PRO A 33 -9.46 -23.47 25.74
CA PRO A 33 -10.14 -22.47 26.55
C PRO A 33 -10.44 -21.19 25.77
N GLU A 34 -11.75 -20.95 25.72
CA GLU A 34 -12.50 -19.70 25.80
C GLU A 34 -11.80 -18.33 25.69
N LEU A 35 -12.46 -17.50 24.88
CA LEU A 35 -12.48 -16.05 24.84
C LEU A 35 -12.72 -15.37 26.21
N PHE A 36 -12.09 -14.20 26.35
CA PHE A 36 -12.45 -13.03 27.18
C PHE A 36 -12.58 -13.20 28.71
N ARG A 37 -11.65 -12.58 29.44
CA ARG A 37 -11.99 -11.68 30.56
C ARG A 37 -11.15 -10.42 30.55
N SER A 38 -11.86 -9.32 30.41
CA SER A 38 -11.45 -7.95 30.66
C SER A 38 -10.96 -7.77 32.11
N ALA A 39 -9.87 -7.04 32.29
CA ALA A 39 -9.52 -6.41 33.56
C ALA A 39 -9.51 -4.89 33.33
N ALA A 40 -10.36 -4.22 34.09
CA ALA A 40 -10.61 -2.79 34.06
C ALA A 40 -9.43 -1.96 34.58
N ASN A 41 -9.29 -0.77 33.98
CA ASN A 41 -8.83 0.53 34.49
C ASN A 41 -7.93 0.58 35.74
N ASP A 42 -6.84 1.32 35.61
CA ASP A 42 -6.58 2.44 36.53
C ASP A 42 -5.76 3.54 35.84
N GLY A 43 -6.04 4.78 36.25
CA GLY A 43 -5.87 5.97 35.42
C GLY A 43 -4.47 6.55 35.30
N ALA A 44 -4.28 7.33 34.24
CA ALA A 44 -3.42 8.51 34.26
C ALA A 44 -3.93 9.52 33.23
N ASP A 45 -4.69 10.47 33.77
CA ASP A 45 -5.01 11.78 33.24
C ASP A 45 -3.82 12.43 32.51
N ARG A 46 -4.00 12.80 31.23
CA ARG A 46 -3.48 14.07 30.67
C ARG A 46 -4.05 14.40 29.28
N PRO A 47 -4.38 15.68 29.02
CA PRO A 47 -5.03 16.14 27.79
C PRO A 47 -4.01 16.69 26.77
N THR A 48 -4.31 16.58 25.47
CA THR A 48 -3.95 17.50 24.35
C THR A 48 -4.19 16.77 23.02
N GLY A 49 -4.93 17.24 22.01
CA GLY A 49 -5.66 18.48 21.82
C GLY A 49 -6.25 18.52 20.38
N ARG A 50 -7.36 19.26 20.26
CA ARG A 50 -8.00 19.85 19.07
C ARG A 50 -8.51 18.94 17.94
N LEU A 51 -9.80 18.61 18.04
CA LEU A 51 -10.73 18.61 16.91
C LEU A 51 -10.74 19.99 16.22
N LEU A 52 -10.71 20.00 14.88
CA LEU A 52 -11.20 21.11 14.07
C LEU A 52 -12.53 20.68 13.43
N LEU A 53 -13.63 20.80 14.18
CA LEU A 53 -14.97 20.81 13.60
C LEU A 53 -15.33 22.26 13.27
N ARG A 54 -15.38 22.61 11.98
CA ARG A 54 -16.11 23.80 11.53
C ARG A 54 -17.59 23.42 11.43
N VAL A 55 -18.36 23.76 12.45
CA VAL A 55 -19.83 23.75 12.38
C VAL A 55 -20.29 25.14 11.96
N ASN A 56 -20.81 25.27 10.73
CA ASN A 56 -21.59 26.43 10.33
C ASN A 56 -22.96 26.35 11.00
N ALA A 57 -23.17 27.10 12.08
CA ALA A 57 -24.49 27.30 12.66
C ALA A 57 -25.20 28.44 11.92
N ARG A 58 -26.31 28.13 11.24
CA ARG A 58 -27.29 29.11 10.79
C ARG A 58 -28.32 29.35 11.90
N GLN A 59 -28.60 30.64 12.09
CA GLN A 59 -29.87 31.31 12.40
C GLN A 59 -30.73 30.81 13.57
N ASP A 60 -30.90 31.69 14.56
CA ASP A 60 -32.19 31.87 15.22
C ASP A 60 -32.59 33.36 15.14
N GLU A 61 -33.87 33.56 14.84
CA GLU A 61 -34.59 34.81 14.59
C GLU A 61 -34.72 35.69 15.84
N GLN A 62 -34.62 37.01 15.65
CA GLN A 62 -35.31 37.97 16.51
C GLN A 62 -35.69 39.25 15.75
N ALA A 63 -37.00 39.54 15.69
CA ALA A 63 -37.59 40.78 15.16
C ALA A 63 -38.02 41.70 16.33
N PRO A 64 -38.53 42.93 16.08
CA PRO A 64 -37.99 44.02 15.27
C PRO A 64 -37.84 45.30 16.11
N ALA A 65 -37.06 46.28 15.63
CA ALA A 65 -37.09 47.65 16.15
C ALA A 65 -37.29 48.65 15.00
N ASN A 66 -38.22 49.58 15.22
CA ASN A 66 -38.69 50.63 14.32
C ASN A 66 -37.56 51.48 13.71
N GLU A 67 -37.61 51.69 12.39
CA GLU A 67 -36.98 52.85 11.73
C GLU A 67 -37.97 53.53 10.75
N PRO A 68 -37.89 54.87 10.59
CA PRO A 68 -38.81 55.69 9.79
C PRO A 68 -38.47 55.67 8.28
N PRO A 69 -39.36 56.15 7.39
CA PRO A 69 -39.22 55.91 5.96
C PRO A 69 -38.17 56.84 5.35
N VAL A 70 -37.18 56.26 4.68
CA VAL A 70 -36.29 56.98 3.77
C VAL A 70 -36.59 56.48 2.36
N GLU A 71 -37.21 57.34 1.56
CA GLU A 71 -37.20 57.22 0.11
C GLU A 71 -35.78 57.52 -0.36
N ASP A 72 -35.07 56.51 -0.88
CA ASP A 72 -34.05 56.75 -1.88
C ASP A 72 -33.88 55.49 -2.74
N SER A 73 -33.84 55.70 -4.05
CA SER A 73 -33.89 54.64 -5.06
C SER A 73 -32.52 53.95 -5.15
N GLU A 74 -32.41 52.70 -4.70
CA GLU A 74 -31.25 51.86 -5.01
C GLU A 74 -31.31 51.39 -6.48
N PRO A 75 -30.19 51.49 -7.24
CA PRO A 75 -30.09 50.88 -8.55
C PRO A 75 -30.15 49.34 -8.41
N PRO A 76 -30.66 48.61 -9.43
CA PRO A 76 -30.89 47.18 -9.34
C PRO A 76 -29.59 46.44 -9.03
N ALA A 77 -29.64 45.60 -7.99
CA ALA A 77 -28.54 44.71 -7.60
C ALA A 77 -28.04 43.93 -8.82
N GLU A 78 -26.74 44.02 -9.09
CA GLU A 78 -26.09 43.16 -10.06
C GLU A 78 -26.29 41.70 -9.62
N PRO A 79 -26.62 40.79 -10.56
CA PRO A 79 -26.81 39.39 -10.22
C PRO A 79 -25.52 38.83 -9.62
N ASP A 80 -25.60 38.28 -8.41
CA ASP A 80 -24.51 37.57 -7.74
C ASP A 80 -23.86 36.61 -8.75
N GLU A 81 -22.58 36.84 -9.07
CA GLU A 81 -21.80 35.86 -9.82
C GLU A 81 -21.89 34.52 -9.08
N PRO A 82 -22.16 33.40 -9.78
CA PRO A 82 -22.19 32.09 -9.13
C PRO A 82 -20.83 31.89 -8.47
N GLY A 83 -20.83 31.82 -7.13
CA GLY A 83 -19.62 31.64 -6.34
C GLY A 83 -18.84 30.48 -6.92
N ALA A 84 -17.56 30.72 -7.23
CA ALA A 84 -16.64 29.68 -7.66
C ALA A 84 -16.79 28.48 -6.73
N GLU A 85 -17.27 27.36 -7.26
CA GLU A 85 -17.22 26.10 -6.53
C GLU A 85 -15.75 25.89 -6.18
N ASP A 86 -15.48 25.79 -4.89
CA ASP A 86 -14.15 25.51 -4.37
C ASP A 86 -13.84 24.08 -4.82
N ASP A 87 -13.28 23.93 -6.02
CA ASP A 87 -12.77 22.69 -6.61
C ASP A 87 -11.62 22.23 -5.71
N THR A 88 -11.95 21.66 -4.56
CA THR A 88 -10.97 21.02 -3.69
C THR A 88 -10.60 19.70 -4.37
N ASP A 89 -9.52 19.72 -5.14
CA ASP A 89 -8.89 18.51 -5.70
C ASP A 89 -8.89 17.38 -4.67
N GLU A 90 -9.31 16.18 -5.08
CA GLU A 90 -9.27 15.02 -4.21
C GLU A 90 -7.84 14.73 -3.77
N THR A 91 -7.67 14.46 -2.46
CA THR A 91 -6.34 14.23 -1.89
C THR A 91 -6.17 12.84 -1.29
N TYR A 92 -4.97 12.30 -1.47
CA TYR A 92 -4.49 11.06 -0.88
C TYR A 92 -3.26 11.36 -0.03
N TYR A 93 -3.36 11.18 1.28
CA TYR A 93 -2.34 11.59 2.25
C TYR A 93 -1.95 13.08 2.19
N GLY A 94 -2.87 13.93 1.68
CA GLY A 94 -2.68 15.37 1.48
C GLY A 94 -2.15 15.76 0.10
N GLN A 95 -1.97 14.80 -0.82
CA GLN A 95 -1.51 15.04 -2.18
C GLN A 95 -2.65 14.98 -3.18
N SER A 96 -2.68 15.92 -4.13
CA SER A 96 -3.63 15.88 -5.25
C SER A 96 -3.48 14.58 -6.04
N VAL A 97 -4.61 13.90 -6.28
CA VAL A 97 -4.63 12.57 -6.91
C VAL A 97 -4.55 12.63 -8.43
N GLY A 98 -4.95 13.74 -9.04
CA GLY A 98 -5.09 13.83 -10.50
C GLY A 98 -6.19 12.90 -11.03
N LYS A 99 -6.36 12.82 -12.35
CA LYS A 99 -7.46 12.04 -12.97
C LYS A 99 -7.08 10.59 -13.20
N ARG A 100 -5.81 10.27 -13.43
CA ARG A 100 -5.34 8.91 -13.70
C ARG A 100 -4.26 8.53 -12.70
N VAL A 101 -4.53 7.55 -11.86
CA VAL A 101 -3.68 7.25 -10.70
C VAL A 101 -3.36 5.77 -10.57
N VAL A 102 -2.12 5.44 -10.20
CA VAL A 102 -1.73 4.07 -9.82
C VAL A 102 -1.20 4.07 -8.40
N PHE A 103 -1.70 3.11 -7.61
CA PHE A 103 -1.27 2.91 -6.23
C PHE A 103 -0.41 1.66 -6.15
N VAL A 104 0.83 1.83 -5.70
CA VAL A 104 1.77 0.75 -5.43
C VAL A 104 1.80 0.54 -3.91
N ILE A 105 1.10 -0.49 -3.44
CA ILE A 105 0.80 -0.70 -2.02
C ILE A 105 1.61 -1.86 -1.45
N ASP A 106 2.36 -1.59 -0.40
CA ASP A 106 3.03 -2.63 0.38
C ASP A 106 2.01 -3.45 1.15
N VAL A 107 2.04 -4.77 0.97
CA VAL A 107 1.20 -5.72 1.69
C VAL A 107 2.05 -6.74 2.45
N SER A 108 3.30 -6.41 2.73
CA SER A 108 4.19 -7.27 3.49
C SER A 108 3.74 -7.43 4.95
N TRP A 109 4.19 -8.50 5.61
CA TRP A 109 3.82 -8.83 6.99
C TRP A 109 4.09 -7.70 8.00
N SER A 110 5.10 -6.85 7.76
CA SER A 110 5.38 -5.69 8.62
C SER A 110 4.22 -4.71 8.69
N MET A 111 3.38 -4.66 7.65
CA MET A 111 2.21 -3.79 7.59
C MET A 111 1.16 -4.13 8.67
N GLY A 112 1.26 -5.31 9.29
CA GLY A 112 0.42 -5.72 10.42
C GLY A 112 0.86 -5.14 11.77
N SER A 113 1.96 -4.38 11.81
CA SER A 113 2.46 -3.75 13.03
C SER A 113 1.54 -2.61 13.47
N GLN A 114 1.32 -2.51 14.79
CA GLN A 114 0.41 -1.54 15.41
C GLN A 114 1.18 -0.34 15.99
N ASP A 115 1.69 0.53 15.13
CA ASP A 115 2.54 1.65 15.53
C ASP A 115 2.23 2.98 14.82
N VAL A 116 1.10 3.06 14.11
CA VAL A 116 0.56 4.30 13.52
C VAL A 116 -0.18 5.15 14.58
N GLY A 117 -0.56 4.54 15.70
CA GLY A 117 -1.29 5.19 16.79
C GLY A 117 -2.80 5.02 16.69
N ALA A 118 -3.53 5.90 17.37
CA ALA A 118 -4.98 5.93 17.31
C ALA A 118 -5.48 6.63 16.05
N GLY A 119 -6.57 6.15 15.47
CA GLY A 119 -7.18 6.72 14.28
C GLY A 119 -8.66 6.35 14.16
N GLU A 120 -9.20 6.52 12.96
CA GLU A 120 -10.56 6.11 12.62
C GLU A 120 -10.50 4.98 11.60
N ASP A 121 -11.36 3.98 11.74
CA ASP A 121 -11.57 2.96 10.69
C ASP A 121 -12.50 3.48 9.59
N TYR A 122 -12.70 2.67 8.53
CA TYR A 122 -13.51 3.07 7.37
C TYR A 122 -15.02 3.17 7.68
N ASP A 123 -15.47 2.71 8.86
CA ASP A 123 -16.82 2.84 9.38
C ASP A 123 -16.97 4.06 10.31
N GLY A 124 -15.88 4.81 10.54
CA GLY A 124 -15.84 5.99 11.39
C GLY A 124 -15.69 5.68 12.88
N ASN A 125 -15.35 4.45 13.25
CA ASN A 125 -15.09 4.10 14.64
C ASN A 125 -13.66 4.49 15.03
N THR A 126 -13.50 5.02 16.25
CA THR A 126 -12.17 5.26 16.80
C THR A 126 -11.48 3.94 17.13
N VAL A 127 -10.30 3.73 16.55
CA VAL A 127 -9.42 2.60 16.81
C VAL A 127 -8.23 3.09 17.62
N GLY A 128 -8.06 2.55 18.84
CA GLY A 128 -7.00 2.99 19.75
C GLY A 128 -5.58 2.61 19.30
N SER A 129 -5.44 1.62 18.43
CA SER A 129 -4.16 1.14 17.93
C SER A 129 -4.34 0.48 16.55
N MET A 130 -4.21 1.27 15.48
CA MET A 130 -4.33 0.78 14.11
C MET A 130 -3.03 0.09 13.67
N THR A 131 -3.18 -0.99 12.91
CA THR A 131 -2.11 -1.52 12.07
C THR A 131 -1.80 -0.56 10.93
N ARG A 132 -0.58 -0.63 10.38
CA ARG A 132 -0.19 0.14 9.20
C ARG A 132 -1.09 -0.16 8.01
N MET A 133 -1.48 -1.44 7.83
CA MET A 133 -2.41 -1.85 6.78
C MET A 133 -3.80 -1.24 6.97
N GLU A 134 -4.35 -1.24 8.18
CA GLU A 134 -5.64 -0.59 8.46
C GLU A 134 -5.61 0.91 8.13
N CYS A 135 -4.49 1.59 8.40
CA CYS A 135 -4.30 2.99 8.00
C CYS A 135 -4.34 3.16 6.47
N VAL A 136 -3.62 2.29 5.74
CA VAL A 136 -3.63 2.30 4.26
C VAL A 136 -5.03 1.99 3.71
N GLN A 137 -5.71 1.00 4.26
CA GLN A 137 -7.07 0.64 3.87
C GLN A 137 -8.04 1.78 4.12
N TYR A 138 -8.00 2.41 5.30
CA TYR A 138 -8.82 3.57 5.62
C TYR A 138 -8.64 4.69 4.60
N GLU A 139 -7.40 5.14 4.38
CA GLU A 139 -7.14 6.30 3.53
C GLU A 139 -7.46 6.01 2.06
N THR A 140 -7.26 4.76 1.61
CA THR A 140 -7.57 4.34 0.24
C THR A 140 -9.07 4.22 0.03
N VAL A 141 -9.81 3.63 0.98
CA VAL A 141 -11.28 3.55 0.90
C VAL A 141 -11.90 4.95 1.00
N ARG A 142 -11.36 5.81 1.87
CA ARG A 142 -11.77 7.22 1.98
C ARG A 142 -11.66 7.93 0.64
N LEU A 143 -10.51 7.80 -0.04
CA LEU A 143 -10.31 8.37 -1.37
C LEU A 143 -11.26 7.76 -2.41
N LEU A 144 -11.35 6.43 -2.49
CA LEU A 144 -12.20 5.77 -3.48
C LEU A 144 -13.64 6.25 -3.39
N ARG A 145 -14.15 6.52 -2.18
CA ARG A 145 -15.51 7.07 -1.97
C ARG A 145 -15.71 8.49 -2.51
N THR A 146 -14.65 9.26 -2.73
CA THR A 146 -14.72 10.63 -3.27
C THR A 146 -14.47 10.70 -4.78
N LEU A 147 -13.79 9.70 -5.37
CA LEU A 147 -13.52 9.70 -6.80
C LEU A 147 -14.79 9.53 -7.63
N ASP A 148 -14.92 10.31 -8.69
CA ASP A 148 -16.02 10.24 -9.67
C ASP A 148 -15.60 9.57 -11.00
N GLU A 149 -16.51 9.47 -11.97
CA GLU A 149 -16.26 8.83 -13.28
C GLU A 149 -15.24 9.56 -14.17
N SER A 150 -14.82 10.77 -13.82
CA SER A 150 -13.73 11.47 -14.49
C SER A 150 -12.36 10.89 -14.14
N HIS A 151 -12.30 10.04 -13.11
CA HIS A 151 -11.09 9.39 -12.64
C HIS A 151 -10.91 7.98 -13.21
N ALA A 152 -9.66 7.54 -13.33
CA ALA A 152 -9.29 6.15 -13.60
C ALA A 152 -8.15 5.72 -12.68
N PHE A 153 -8.19 4.49 -12.20
CA PHE A 153 -7.21 4.00 -11.24
C PHE A 153 -6.91 2.50 -11.38
N ASP A 154 -5.79 2.07 -10.77
CA ASP A 154 -5.48 0.66 -10.54
C ASP A 154 -4.53 0.47 -9.35
N PHE A 155 -4.36 -0.78 -8.92
CA PHE A 155 -3.53 -1.17 -7.78
C PHE A 155 -2.45 -2.18 -8.18
N VAL A 156 -1.23 -1.93 -7.70
CA VAL A 156 -0.10 -2.86 -7.73
C VAL A 156 0.29 -3.19 -6.28
N LEU A 157 0.06 -4.43 -5.85
CA LEU A 157 0.41 -4.86 -4.51
C LEU A 157 1.80 -5.52 -4.48
N LEU A 158 2.63 -5.13 -3.51
CA LEU A 158 3.90 -5.78 -3.19
C LEU A 158 3.64 -7.08 -2.43
N ALA A 159 3.12 -8.08 -3.12
CA ALA A 159 2.82 -9.39 -2.54
C ALA A 159 4.01 -10.32 -2.79
N GLY A 160 4.93 -10.51 -1.83
CA GLY A 160 6.12 -11.34 -2.05
C GLY A 160 5.85 -12.84 -2.32
N ALA A 161 6.70 -13.73 -1.83
CA ALA A 161 6.59 -15.14 -2.21
C ALA A 161 5.34 -15.80 -1.63
N GLU A 162 4.61 -16.55 -2.45
CA GLU A 162 3.52 -17.40 -1.97
C GLU A 162 4.12 -18.56 -1.13
N MET A 163 3.72 -18.63 0.13
CA MET A 163 4.09 -19.74 1.01
C MET A 163 3.29 -20.97 0.55
N LYS A 164 3.94 -21.95 -0.08
CA LYS A 164 3.34 -23.28 -0.24
C LYS A 164 3.36 -23.98 1.12
N GLU A 165 2.29 -24.72 1.41
CA GLU A 165 2.01 -25.42 2.67
C GLU A 165 3.20 -26.22 3.27
N PRO A 166 3.17 -26.55 4.59
CA PRO A 166 4.34 -27.03 5.33
C PRO A 166 4.92 -28.36 4.81
N PRO A 167 6.26 -28.57 4.90
CA PRO A 167 7.29 -27.68 5.44
C PRO A 167 7.93 -26.88 4.29
N GLY A 168 7.17 -25.94 3.75
CA GLY A 168 7.51 -25.20 2.54
C GLY A 168 8.47 -24.04 2.82
N PHE A 169 9.68 -24.15 2.29
CA PHE A 169 10.42 -22.97 1.87
C PHE A 169 9.55 -22.21 0.85
N PRO A 170 9.59 -20.86 0.81
CA PRO A 170 9.01 -20.15 -0.33
C PRO A 170 9.58 -20.77 -1.61
N THR A 171 8.76 -20.99 -2.65
CA THR A 171 9.21 -21.66 -3.89
C THR A 171 9.01 -20.82 -5.14
N SER A 172 8.48 -19.61 -5.00
CA SER A 172 8.10 -18.77 -6.13
C SER A 172 8.89 -17.47 -6.16
N LYS A 173 9.13 -17.02 -7.41
CA LYS A 173 9.61 -15.68 -7.77
C LYS A 173 8.82 -14.61 -7.00
N PRO A 174 9.40 -13.41 -6.78
CA PRO A 174 8.64 -12.27 -6.28
C PRO A 174 7.34 -12.15 -7.08
N VAL A 175 6.21 -12.17 -6.37
CA VAL A 175 4.91 -11.94 -6.99
C VAL A 175 4.62 -10.45 -6.85
N THR A 176 3.86 -9.93 -7.80
CA THR A 176 3.17 -8.65 -7.66
C THR A 176 1.73 -8.99 -7.94
N LYS A 177 0.82 -8.62 -7.05
CA LYS A 177 -0.62 -8.78 -7.35
C LYS A 177 -1.14 -7.50 -7.96
N LEU A 178 -2.01 -7.68 -8.93
CA LEU A 178 -2.68 -6.59 -9.62
C LEU A 178 -4.16 -6.74 -9.36
N TRP A 179 -4.86 -5.62 -9.24
CA TRP A 179 -6.31 -5.66 -9.19
C TRP A 179 -6.90 -5.95 -10.57
N LYS A 180 -6.73 -5.03 -11.53
CA LYS A 180 -7.25 -5.20 -12.90
C LYS A 180 -6.18 -5.24 -13.99
N ASN A 181 -4.94 -4.84 -13.67
CA ASN A 181 -3.84 -4.70 -14.64
C ASN A 181 -4.16 -3.75 -15.80
N GLN A 182 -4.95 -2.72 -15.52
CA GLN A 182 -5.31 -1.65 -16.44
C GLN A 182 -5.96 -0.52 -15.65
N LEU A 183 -5.77 0.72 -16.11
CA LEU A 183 -6.51 1.86 -15.59
C LEU A 183 -8.01 1.63 -15.80
N THR A 184 -8.73 1.51 -14.69
CA THR A 184 -10.15 1.23 -14.69
C THR A 184 -10.89 2.52 -14.37
N GLN A 185 -11.82 2.90 -15.25
CA GLN A 185 -12.66 4.08 -15.02
C GLN A 185 -13.45 3.90 -13.72
N CYS A 186 -13.51 4.97 -12.93
CA CYS A 186 -14.11 5.02 -11.61
C CYS A 186 -15.66 5.09 -11.66
N THR A 187 -16.26 4.10 -12.31
CA THR A 187 -17.70 3.83 -12.24
C THR A 187 -18.09 3.38 -10.83
N GLU A 188 -19.36 3.51 -10.47
CA GLU A 188 -19.86 3.05 -9.16
C GLU A 188 -19.52 1.57 -8.89
N GLY A 189 -19.71 0.71 -9.90
CA GLY A 189 -19.37 -0.72 -9.80
C GLY A 189 -17.88 -0.98 -9.63
N ALA A 190 -17.03 -0.27 -10.39
CA ALA A 190 -15.57 -0.39 -10.27
C ALA A 190 -15.08 0.09 -8.90
N ARG A 191 -15.64 1.19 -8.37
CA ARG A 191 -15.35 1.67 -7.01
C ARG A 191 -15.73 0.64 -5.95
N ALA A 192 -16.94 0.09 -6.02
CA ALA A 192 -17.40 -0.90 -5.06
C ALA A 192 -16.51 -2.15 -5.05
N GLU A 193 -16.12 -2.63 -6.24
CA GLU A 193 -15.19 -3.75 -6.38
C GLU A 193 -13.78 -3.42 -5.86
N ALA A 194 -13.29 -2.21 -6.11
CA ALA A 194 -12.00 -1.75 -5.61
C ALA A 194 -11.98 -1.64 -4.07
N ILE A 195 -13.06 -1.13 -3.47
CA ILE A 195 -13.20 -1.04 -2.02
C ILE A 195 -13.16 -2.45 -1.40
N ASP A 196 -13.92 -3.40 -1.94
CA ASP A 196 -13.89 -4.80 -1.49
C ASP A 196 -12.51 -5.41 -1.65
N PHE A 197 -11.84 -5.17 -2.77
CA PHE A 197 -10.46 -5.62 -3.01
C PHE A 197 -9.49 -5.08 -1.96
N ILE A 198 -9.54 -3.78 -1.64
CA ILE A 198 -8.66 -3.16 -0.64
C ILE A 198 -8.94 -3.69 0.77
N GLN A 199 -10.21 -3.83 1.14
CA GLN A 199 -10.61 -4.33 2.46
C GLN A 199 -10.25 -5.80 2.68
N THR A 200 -10.17 -6.59 1.60
CA THR A 200 -9.83 -8.02 1.65
C THR A 200 -8.34 -8.32 1.47
N ILE A 201 -7.48 -7.28 1.38
CA ILE A 201 -6.03 -7.46 1.35
C ILE A 201 -5.59 -8.24 2.59
N VAL A 202 -5.00 -9.40 2.34
CA VAL A 202 -4.24 -10.16 3.34
C VAL A 202 -2.76 -9.88 3.18
N MET A 203 -2.00 -9.90 4.27
CA MET A 203 -0.56 -9.65 4.24
C MET A 203 0.22 -10.85 3.69
N TRP A 204 1.35 -10.56 3.04
CA TRP A 204 2.23 -11.50 2.36
C TRP A 204 3.65 -11.47 2.91
N PHE A 205 4.41 -12.52 2.64
CA PHE A 205 5.82 -12.56 3.02
C PHE A 205 6.70 -11.81 2.00
N GLY A 206 7.48 -10.85 2.48
CA GLY A 206 8.50 -10.14 1.71
C GLY A 206 8.01 -8.87 1.00
N THR A 207 8.97 -8.00 0.67
CA THR A 207 8.74 -6.65 0.13
C THR A 207 9.45 -6.51 -1.24
N PRO A 208 8.87 -7.06 -2.33
CA PRO A 208 9.47 -7.06 -3.67
C PRO A 208 9.40 -5.69 -4.36
N THR A 209 9.91 -4.63 -3.72
CA THR A 209 9.77 -3.24 -4.18
C THR A 209 10.27 -3.03 -5.61
N HIS A 210 11.42 -3.63 -5.98
CA HIS A 210 12.00 -3.49 -7.33
C HIS A 210 11.03 -3.99 -8.41
N ALA A 211 10.49 -5.20 -8.26
CA ALA A 211 9.55 -5.79 -9.22
C ALA A 211 8.22 -5.03 -9.29
N ALA A 212 7.70 -4.56 -8.15
CA ALA A 212 6.45 -3.80 -8.12
C ALA A 212 6.58 -2.43 -8.80
N LEU A 213 7.67 -1.71 -8.55
CA LEU A 213 7.94 -0.42 -9.17
C LEU A 213 8.24 -0.54 -10.67
N GLU A 214 9.04 -1.54 -11.06
CA GLU A 214 9.28 -1.86 -12.48
C GLU A 214 7.95 -2.10 -13.19
N ARG A 215 7.08 -2.92 -12.59
CA ARG A 215 5.79 -3.25 -13.16
C ARG A 215 4.87 -2.05 -13.26
N ALA A 216 4.77 -1.23 -12.20
CA ALA A 216 3.96 -0.03 -12.20
C ALA A 216 4.41 0.98 -13.28
N CYS A 217 5.71 1.06 -13.56
CA CYS A 217 6.21 1.93 -14.62
C CYS A 217 5.96 1.36 -16.02
N ASN A 218 6.13 0.05 -16.19
CA ASN A 218 6.08 -0.59 -17.51
C ASN A 218 4.65 -0.89 -18.00
N GLU A 219 3.72 -1.22 -17.11
CA GLU A 219 2.35 -1.63 -17.51
C GLU A 219 1.44 -0.42 -17.80
N TYR A 220 1.63 0.71 -17.11
CA TYR A 220 0.74 1.88 -17.20
C TYR A 220 1.26 3.01 -18.09
N GLY A 221 2.46 2.85 -18.66
CA GLY A 221 2.94 3.61 -19.80
C GLY A 221 3.09 5.12 -19.55
N SER A 222 2.31 5.94 -20.25
CA SER A 222 2.35 7.43 -20.18
C SER A 222 1.02 8.03 -19.73
N GLU A 223 0.11 7.19 -19.24
CA GLU A 223 -1.28 7.53 -19.06
C GLU A 223 -1.65 7.90 -17.63
N ILE A 224 -0.68 8.04 -16.72
CA ILE A 224 -0.95 8.37 -15.32
C ILE A 224 -0.44 9.76 -14.96
N ASP A 225 -1.21 10.44 -14.12
CA ASP A 225 -0.91 11.77 -13.60
C ASP A 225 -0.18 11.65 -12.25
N ASN A 226 -0.49 10.61 -11.47
CA ASN A 226 0.18 10.32 -10.20
C ASN A 226 0.48 8.83 -10.02
N LEU A 227 1.68 8.55 -9.50
CA LEU A 227 2.09 7.25 -8.98
C LEU A 227 2.31 7.39 -7.47
N PHE A 228 1.48 6.72 -6.66
CA PHE A 228 1.66 6.67 -5.22
C PHE A 228 2.39 5.39 -4.84
N PHE A 229 3.51 5.52 -4.14
CA PHE A 229 4.26 4.37 -3.60
C PHE A 229 4.18 4.36 -2.08
N LEU A 230 3.50 3.35 -1.53
CA LEU A 230 3.27 3.17 -0.09
C LEU A 230 4.05 1.97 0.42
N THR A 231 4.87 2.16 1.46
CA THR A 231 5.59 1.06 2.13
C THR A 231 6.00 1.42 3.56
N ASP A 232 6.12 0.40 4.40
CA ASP A 232 6.69 0.49 5.75
C ASP A 232 8.07 -0.19 5.86
N GLY A 233 8.55 -0.76 4.75
CA GLY A 233 9.66 -1.69 4.70
C GLY A 233 10.76 -1.21 3.75
N ALA A 234 12.01 -1.52 4.12
CA ALA A 234 13.10 -1.41 3.16
C ALA A 234 12.95 -2.51 2.08
N PRO A 235 13.44 -2.28 0.85
CA PRO A 235 13.40 -3.28 -0.21
C PRO A 235 14.05 -4.58 0.26
N TYR A 236 13.30 -5.68 0.26
CA TYR A 236 13.81 -6.98 0.71
C TYR A 236 14.18 -7.87 -0.48
N PRO A 237 15.34 -8.55 -0.47
CA PRO A 237 15.67 -9.56 -1.46
C PRO A 237 14.64 -10.70 -1.40
N VAL A 238 13.85 -10.91 -2.44
CA VAL A 238 13.14 -12.19 -2.62
C VAL A 238 14.08 -13.27 -3.20
N ALA A 239 15.39 -13.12 -2.98
CA ALA A 239 16.39 -14.13 -3.29
C ALA A 239 16.29 -15.27 -2.25
N LEU A 240 15.37 -16.17 -2.55
CA LEU A 240 15.28 -17.54 -2.08
C LEU A 240 16.67 -18.15 -1.80
N GLY A 241 16.99 -18.34 -0.52
CA GLY A 241 18.13 -19.16 -0.08
C GLY A 241 19.02 -18.55 1.01
N ALA A 242 18.94 -17.25 1.26
CA ALA A 242 19.67 -16.64 2.37
C ALA A 242 18.95 -16.93 3.69
N ALA A 243 19.60 -17.70 4.57
CA ALA A 243 19.15 -17.88 5.94
C ALA A 243 19.01 -16.51 6.65
N PRO A 244 18.15 -16.38 7.68
CA PRO A 244 18.14 -15.18 8.51
C PRO A 244 19.55 -15.00 9.10
N GLY A 245 20.30 -14.01 8.61
CA GLY A 245 21.70 -13.76 8.99
C GLY A 245 22.73 -13.77 7.85
N THR A 246 22.37 -14.16 6.61
CA THR A 246 23.27 -14.03 5.45
C THR A 246 22.75 -12.98 4.49
N MET A 247 23.21 -11.75 4.61
CA MET A 247 22.94 -10.63 3.68
C MET A 247 23.57 -10.79 2.28
N ASP A 248 23.87 -12.01 1.82
CA ASP A 248 24.50 -12.19 0.50
C ASP A 248 24.17 -13.51 -0.19
N GLY A 249 23.68 -13.42 -1.42
CA GLY A 249 23.62 -14.50 -2.43
C GLY A 249 22.26 -15.21 -2.57
N GLY A 250 21.61 -15.27 -3.74
CA GLY A 250 21.98 -14.76 -5.06
C GLY A 250 21.03 -15.25 -6.16
N GLY A 251 21.07 -14.61 -7.32
CA GLY A 251 20.44 -15.11 -8.55
C GLY A 251 20.21 -14.05 -9.63
N GLY A 252 21.29 -13.50 -10.21
CA GLY A 252 21.24 -12.67 -11.43
C GLY A 252 21.81 -11.26 -11.31
N SER A 253 21.76 -10.67 -10.10
CA SER A 253 22.39 -9.40 -9.71
C SER A 253 23.13 -9.58 -8.37
N MET A 254 24.06 -10.55 -8.31
CA MET A 254 24.71 -11.01 -7.07
C MET A 254 25.77 -10.03 -6.51
N GLY A 255 25.41 -8.78 -6.24
CA GLY A 255 26.29 -7.83 -5.57
C GLY A 255 25.75 -6.40 -5.45
N ARG A 256 24.58 -6.11 -6.02
CA ARG A 256 23.90 -4.84 -5.81
C ARG A 256 22.90 -4.98 -4.67
N ASN A 257 23.06 -4.13 -3.64
CA ASN A 257 22.02 -3.91 -2.65
C ASN A 257 20.70 -3.58 -3.39
N HIS A 258 19.57 -4.22 -3.03
CA HIS A 258 18.29 -4.02 -3.73
C HIS A 258 17.86 -2.55 -3.74
N LYS A 259 18.18 -1.81 -2.68
CA LYS A 259 18.03 -0.36 -2.64
C LYS A 259 18.80 0.32 -3.78
N GLN A 260 20.07 -0.05 -3.99
CA GLN A 260 20.91 0.51 -5.04
C GLN A 260 20.36 0.16 -6.43
N ALA A 261 19.90 -1.08 -6.65
CA ALA A 261 19.28 -1.47 -7.92
C ALA A 261 18.03 -0.62 -8.23
N ILE A 262 17.17 -0.37 -7.23
CA ILE A 262 16.00 0.50 -7.42
C ILE A 262 16.42 1.93 -7.75
N LEU A 263 17.40 2.48 -7.02
CA LEU A 263 17.89 3.85 -7.26
C LEU A 263 18.53 4.02 -8.65
N GLU A 264 19.13 2.97 -9.21
CA GLU A 264 19.74 2.98 -10.54
C GLU A 264 18.72 2.75 -11.66
N ASP A 265 17.82 1.79 -11.50
CA ASP A 265 16.93 1.33 -12.57
C ASP A 265 15.64 2.17 -12.66
N PHE A 266 15.05 2.55 -11.52
CA PHE A 266 13.79 3.29 -11.47
C PHE A 266 13.77 4.60 -12.26
N PRO A 267 14.81 5.47 -12.25
CA PRO A 267 14.79 6.66 -13.10
C PRO A 267 14.58 6.34 -14.58
N GLY A 268 15.09 5.20 -15.07
CA GLY A 268 14.91 4.77 -16.45
C GLY A 268 13.47 4.35 -16.74
N TRP A 269 12.85 3.59 -15.83
CA TRP A 269 11.46 3.15 -15.97
C TRP A 269 10.46 4.29 -15.81
N PHE A 270 10.74 5.24 -14.91
CA PHE A 270 9.85 6.38 -14.62
C PHE A 270 10.05 7.55 -15.59
N ALA A 271 11.14 7.60 -16.35
CA ALA A 271 11.41 8.69 -17.28
C ALA A 271 10.27 8.94 -18.30
N PRO A 272 9.66 7.92 -18.95
CA PRO A 272 8.52 8.11 -19.82
C PRO A 272 7.35 8.76 -19.07
N LEU A 273 6.94 8.21 -17.93
CA LEU A 273 5.88 8.75 -17.09
C LEU A 273 6.10 10.22 -16.73
N ARG A 274 7.29 10.54 -16.24
CA ARG A 274 7.69 11.90 -15.88
C ARG A 274 7.63 12.86 -17.07
N ALA A 275 8.01 12.41 -18.27
CA ALA A 275 7.95 13.22 -19.48
C ALA A 275 6.52 13.63 -19.86
N TYR A 276 5.51 12.87 -19.42
CA TYR A 276 4.08 13.19 -19.58
C TYR A 276 3.46 13.89 -18.36
N GLY A 277 4.29 14.33 -17.41
CA GLY A 277 3.83 15.10 -16.25
C GLY A 277 3.41 14.26 -15.04
N CYS A 278 3.64 12.93 -15.06
CA CYS A 278 3.38 12.09 -13.91
C CYS A 278 4.21 12.55 -12.71
N LYS A 279 3.55 12.73 -11.56
CA LYS A 279 4.20 12.95 -10.27
C LYS A 279 4.37 11.63 -9.53
N LEU A 280 5.39 11.56 -8.68
CA LEU A 280 5.63 10.45 -7.76
C LEU A 280 5.49 10.96 -6.34
N SER A 281 4.75 10.21 -5.53
CA SER A 281 4.56 10.47 -4.11
C SER A 281 4.95 9.23 -3.30
N CYS A 282 5.94 9.37 -2.42
CA CYS A 282 6.46 8.31 -1.58
C CYS A 282 5.87 8.44 -0.17
N ILE A 283 5.01 7.50 0.22
CA ILE A 283 4.31 7.49 1.51
C ILE A 283 4.91 6.38 2.37
N HIS A 284 5.54 6.79 3.47
CA HIS A 284 6.09 5.89 4.47
C HIS A 284 5.13 5.80 5.65
N VAL A 285 4.68 4.59 5.97
CA VAL A 285 3.71 4.33 7.05
C VAL A 285 4.39 3.60 8.21
N GLY A 286 4.26 4.13 9.42
CA GLY A 286 4.76 3.54 10.66
C GLY A 286 6.20 3.94 11.05
N GLN A 287 6.82 3.13 11.91
CA GLN A 287 8.16 3.37 12.43
C GLN A 287 9.29 3.00 11.46
N ASP A 288 10.39 3.74 11.58
CA ASP A 288 11.55 3.67 10.70
C ASP A 288 12.48 2.50 11.08
N LEU A 289 12.32 1.37 10.40
CA LEU A 289 13.24 0.22 10.43
C LEU A 289 14.21 0.25 9.24
N GLY A 290 14.66 1.44 8.83
CA GLY A 290 15.51 1.66 7.64
C GLY A 290 14.71 1.93 6.36
N ALA A 291 13.40 1.67 6.38
CA ALA A 291 12.46 2.04 5.33
C ALA A 291 12.40 3.55 5.12
N GLY A 292 12.41 4.34 6.21
CA GLY A 292 12.36 5.80 6.14
C GLY A 292 13.58 6.37 5.44
N THR A 293 14.78 5.86 5.76
CA THR A 293 16.01 6.26 5.08
C THR A 293 15.97 5.94 3.59
N PHE A 294 15.51 4.74 3.21
CA PHE A 294 15.34 4.38 1.80
C PHE A 294 14.34 5.30 1.10
N MET A 295 13.16 5.52 1.68
CA MET A 295 12.10 6.33 1.10
C MET A 295 12.52 7.80 0.94
N GLN A 296 13.27 8.35 1.89
CA GLN A 296 13.84 9.70 1.80
C GLN A 296 14.87 9.81 0.68
N GLU A 297 15.80 8.85 0.57
CA GLU A 297 16.79 8.85 -0.51
C GLU A 297 16.14 8.63 -1.88
N PHE A 298 15.18 7.71 -1.97
CA PHE A 298 14.45 7.40 -3.18
C PHE A 298 13.64 8.59 -3.67
N SER A 299 12.87 9.22 -2.78
CA SER A 299 12.11 10.42 -3.11
C SER A 299 13.02 11.58 -3.54
N ALA A 300 14.11 11.83 -2.80
CA ALA A 300 15.07 12.86 -3.15
C ALA A 300 15.73 12.62 -4.53
N ALA A 301 16.14 11.38 -4.81
CA ALA A 301 16.71 11.02 -6.11
C ALA A 301 15.72 11.20 -7.27
N MET A 302 14.42 11.05 -7.00
CA MET A 302 13.37 11.19 -8.00
C MET A 302 12.76 12.59 -8.09
N GLY A 303 13.11 13.52 -7.19
CA GLY A 303 12.40 14.80 -7.06
C GLY A 303 10.93 14.60 -6.70
N ALA A 304 10.63 13.53 -5.96
CA ALA A 304 9.30 13.13 -5.53
C ALA A 304 9.00 13.67 -4.13
N GLU A 305 7.73 13.69 -3.76
CA GLU A 305 7.31 14.08 -2.42
C GLU A 305 7.50 12.92 -1.43
N TYR A 306 7.99 13.24 -0.22
CA TYR A 306 8.11 12.28 0.88
C TYR A 306 7.12 12.62 2.00
N ILE A 307 6.25 11.66 2.31
CA ILE A 307 5.21 11.80 3.32
C ILE A 307 5.42 10.71 4.36
N ARG A 308 5.44 11.10 5.64
CA ARG A 308 5.52 10.17 6.76
C ARG A 308 4.18 10.12 7.49
N ARG A 309 3.71 8.92 7.79
CA ARG A 309 2.45 8.64 8.49
C ARG A 309 2.64 7.63 9.59
#